data_AF-A0A1C5E8S1-F1
#
_entry.id   AF-A0A1C5E8S1-F1
#
_cell.length_a   1.000
_cell.length_b   1.000
_cell.length_c   1.000
_cell.angle_alpha   90.00
_cell.angle_beta   90.00
_cell.angle_gamma   90.00
#
_symmetry.space_group_name_H-M   'P 1'
#
loop_
_entity.id
_entity.type
_entity.pdbx_description
1 polymer ?
#
loop_
_entity_poly.entity_id
_entity_poly.type
_entity_poly.pdbx_seq_one_letter_code
_entity_poly.pdbx_strand_id
1 'polypeptide(L)'
;MTLAPAATPAPWIEQLWRSVTEGDEHAATALVLRALDEGWEPESILLDLIAPIQGRVGEEWAANRFTVAQEHAATAINDRAIAALSHRTRTRPEGQPRRLAVACVDGEWHALPARLVAEVFRLRGWHVDYLGAQVPTHHLISHIHRTGPEAVALSSSIATHLPAAHAAITAVQATGTPVMVGGAAFGDRGQYAELLGADLWAPDARTAAARLHEEPLPRPASPHQPVDDLPHLSDQEYTLVTRTRPALVRTVMAGLAERFPPMRDYSRAQHDRTAEDIAHIVHFLATALYLDRTDLFTGFLAWTARILAARGVPAHSLVPALDLLRAELKDFPRTTRMIDQATDHLTGAGPVHRTDTRNPA
;
A
#
# COMPACT_ATOMS: atom_id res chain seq x y z
N MET A 1 5.83 31.22 -31.04
CA MET A 1 4.69 30.64 -30.29
C MET A 1 5.13 30.59 -28.83
N THR A 2 4.75 31.61 -28.08
CA THR A 2 5.24 31.85 -26.72
C THR A 2 4.56 30.85 -25.79
N LEU A 3 5.34 29.95 -25.18
CA LEU A 3 4.85 29.07 -24.11
C LEU A 3 4.26 29.96 -23.02
N ALA A 4 2.97 29.79 -22.73
CA ALA A 4 2.34 30.41 -21.57
C ALA A 4 3.16 30.05 -20.32
N PRO A 5 3.33 30.96 -19.36
CA PRO A 5 4.01 30.61 -18.11
C PRO A 5 3.28 29.43 -17.48
N ALA A 6 4.02 28.37 -17.12
CA ALA A 6 3.47 27.21 -16.44
C ALA A 6 2.64 27.70 -15.24
N ALA A 7 1.34 27.43 -15.27
CA ALA A 7 0.46 27.88 -14.20
C ALA A 7 1.00 27.35 -12.87
N THR A 8 1.09 28.22 -11.85
CA THR A 8 1.54 27.78 -10.53
C THR A 8 0.60 26.68 -10.02
N PRO A 9 1.09 25.53 -9.54
CA PRO A 9 0.21 24.41 -9.16
C PRO A 9 -0.73 24.70 -7.99
N ALA A 10 -0.35 25.58 -7.06
CA ALA A 10 -1.06 25.78 -5.80
C ALA A 10 -2.55 26.19 -5.96
N PRO A 11 -2.91 27.18 -6.81
CA PRO A 11 -4.32 27.49 -7.09
C PRO A 11 -5.15 26.33 -7.63
N TRP A 12 -4.57 25.44 -8.44
CA TRP A 12 -5.26 24.29 -9.02
C TRP A 12 -5.53 23.22 -7.97
N ILE A 13 -4.53 22.93 -7.15
CA ILE A 13 -4.63 22.00 -6.02
C ILE A 13 -5.75 22.44 -5.08
N GLU A 14 -5.79 23.72 -4.68
CA GLU A 14 -6.81 24.17 -3.72
C GLU A 14 -8.23 24.15 -4.31
N GLN A 15 -8.39 24.48 -5.60
CA GLN A 15 -9.69 24.38 -6.28
C GLN A 15 -10.15 22.92 -6.44
N LEU A 16 -9.24 22.02 -6.81
CA LEU A 16 -9.55 20.59 -6.92
C LEU A 16 -9.88 19.99 -5.55
N TRP A 17 -9.10 20.35 -4.52
CA TRP A 17 -9.36 19.98 -3.13
C TRP A 17 -10.77 20.36 -2.71
N ARG A 18 -11.17 21.62 -2.91
CA ARG A 18 -12.53 22.08 -2.60
C ARG A 18 -13.58 21.23 -3.32
N SER A 19 -13.45 21.06 -4.63
CA SER A 19 -14.42 20.32 -5.45
C SER A 19 -14.58 18.88 -4.98
N VAL A 20 -13.46 18.20 -4.72
CA VAL A 20 -13.43 16.80 -4.25
C VAL A 20 -14.05 16.68 -2.85
N THR A 21 -13.76 17.61 -1.95
CA THR A 21 -14.23 17.55 -0.55
C THR A 21 -15.67 17.99 -0.35
N GLU A 22 -16.18 18.85 -1.24
CA GLU A 22 -17.60 19.23 -1.31
C GLU A 22 -18.45 18.19 -2.07
N GLY A 23 -17.81 17.18 -2.69
CA GLY A 23 -18.51 16.14 -3.45
C GLY A 23 -18.95 16.59 -4.85
N ASP A 24 -18.43 17.70 -5.36
CA ASP A 24 -18.75 18.23 -6.69
C ASP A 24 -17.90 17.55 -7.77
N GLU A 25 -18.36 16.37 -8.18
CA GLU A 25 -17.74 15.58 -9.25
C GLU A 25 -17.65 16.33 -10.58
N HIS A 26 -18.66 17.14 -10.90
CA HIS A 26 -18.71 17.87 -12.16
C HIS A 26 -17.67 18.98 -12.19
N ALA A 27 -17.56 19.75 -11.10
CA ALA A 27 -16.53 20.78 -10.96
C ALA A 27 -15.13 20.19 -10.93
N ALA A 28 -14.91 19.08 -10.20
CA ALA A 28 -13.62 18.40 -10.15
C ALA A 28 -13.17 17.93 -11.55
N THR A 29 -14.08 17.28 -12.28
CA THR A 29 -13.81 16.81 -13.64
C THR A 29 -13.57 17.96 -14.60
N ALA A 30 -14.43 18.99 -14.58
CA ALA A 30 -14.28 20.17 -15.42
C ALA A 30 -12.95 20.90 -15.16
N LEU A 31 -12.50 20.96 -13.91
CA LEU A 31 -11.22 21.55 -13.54
C LEU A 31 -10.04 20.74 -14.11
N VAL A 32 -10.05 19.43 -13.97
CA VAL A 32 -9.02 18.55 -14.55
C VAL A 32 -8.95 18.69 -16.07
N LEU A 33 -10.11 18.74 -16.74
CA LEU A 33 -10.15 18.93 -18.20
C LEU A 33 -9.75 20.35 -18.63
N ARG A 34 -10.06 21.38 -17.83
CA ARG A 34 -9.60 22.75 -18.07
C ARG A 34 -8.08 22.85 -17.93
N ALA A 35 -7.48 22.17 -16.96
CA ALA A 35 -6.02 22.13 -16.83
C ALA A 35 -5.37 21.61 -18.13
N LEU A 36 -5.95 20.55 -18.71
CA LEU A 36 -5.53 20.04 -20.02
C LEU A 36 -5.70 21.09 -21.14
N ASP A 37 -6.85 21.76 -21.20
CA ASP A 37 -7.13 22.80 -22.21
C ASP A 37 -6.21 24.02 -22.09
N GLU A 38 -5.75 24.33 -20.88
CA GLU A 38 -4.77 25.38 -20.58
C GLU A 38 -3.31 24.94 -20.80
N GLY A 39 -3.10 23.72 -21.35
CA GLY A 39 -1.79 23.25 -21.80
C GLY A 39 -0.97 22.51 -20.75
N TRP A 40 -1.58 22.04 -19.65
CA TRP A 40 -0.89 21.14 -18.74
C TRP A 40 -0.63 19.79 -19.41
N GLU A 41 0.57 19.25 -19.20
CA GLU A 41 0.89 17.89 -19.64
C GLU A 41 0.00 16.87 -18.91
N PRO A 42 -0.63 15.91 -19.61
CA PRO A 42 -1.48 14.89 -19.00
C PRO A 42 -0.83 14.14 -17.85
N GLU A 43 0.45 13.79 -17.99
CA GLU A 43 1.22 13.11 -16.95
C GLU A 43 1.34 13.97 -15.68
N SER A 44 1.50 15.29 -15.83
CA SER A 44 1.52 16.24 -14.71
C SER A 44 0.16 16.44 -14.06
N ILE A 45 -0.93 16.42 -14.82
CA ILE A 45 -2.28 16.46 -14.24
C ILE A 45 -2.51 15.23 -13.35
N LEU A 46 -2.09 14.05 -13.79
CA LEU A 46 -2.21 12.82 -13.00
C LEU A 46 -1.36 12.86 -11.73
N LEU A 47 -0.08 13.23 -11.84
CA LEU A 47 0.90 13.03 -10.78
C LEU A 47 1.17 14.26 -9.90
N ASP A 48 0.97 15.46 -10.44
CA ASP A 48 1.26 16.72 -9.74
C ASP A 48 -0.02 17.46 -9.30
N LEU A 49 -1.21 16.99 -9.73
CA LEU A 49 -2.50 17.53 -9.34
C LEU A 49 -3.42 16.48 -8.68
N ILE A 50 -3.74 15.36 -9.34
CA ILE A 50 -4.65 14.36 -8.78
C ILE A 50 -3.99 13.55 -7.66
N ALA A 51 -2.77 13.04 -7.86
CA ALA A 51 -2.08 12.24 -6.85
C ALA A 51 -1.85 12.99 -5.51
N PRO A 52 -1.42 14.28 -5.50
CA PRO A 52 -1.30 15.04 -4.25
C PRO A 52 -2.63 15.25 -3.54
N ILE A 53 -3.73 15.41 -4.27
CA ILE A 53 -5.08 15.50 -3.68
C ILE A 53 -5.44 14.19 -2.99
N GLN A 54 -5.21 13.04 -3.64
CA GLN A 54 -5.44 11.75 -2.99
C GLN A 54 -4.54 11.57 -1.75
N GLY A 55 -3.27 11.98 -1.82
CA GLY A 55 -2.37 11.96 -0.66
C GLY A 55 -2.94 12.76 0.51
N ARG A 56 -3.42 13.99 0.24
CA ARG A 56 -4.07 14.84 1.24
C ARG A 56 -5.37 14.22 1.79
N VAL A 57 -6.18 13.55 0.95
CA VAL A 57 -7.36 12.79 1.40
C VAL A 57 -6.95 11.72 2.42
N GLY A 58 -5.89 10.97 2.14
CA GLY A 58 -5.35 9.97 3.07
C GLY A 58 -4.84 10.58 4.39
N GLU A 59 -4.20 11.75 4.34
CA GLU A 59 -3.75 12.48 5.54
C GLU A 59 -4.92 12.97 6.41
N GLU A 60 -5.98 13.50 5.80
CA GLU A 60 -7.19 13.94 6.50
C GLU A 60 -7.95 12.76 7.14
N TRP A 61 -8.00 11.62 6.45
CA TRP A 61 -8.55 10.38 7.00
C TRP A 61 -7.74 9.88 8.19
N ALA A 62 -6.40 9.80 8.05
CA ALA A 62 -5.51 9.33 9.11
C ALA A 62 -5.58 10.25 10.35
N ALA A 63 -5.81 11.55 10.14
CA ALA A 63 -5.99 12.53 11.21
C ALA A 63 -7.42 12.56 11.79
N ASN A 64 -8.29 11.60 11.41
CA ASN A 64 -9.67 11.49 11.86
C ASN A 64 -10.53 12.74 11.56
N ARG A 65 -10.16 13.50 10.51
CA ARG A 65 -10.94 14.64 9.99
C ARG A 65 -11.88 14.20 8.88
N PHE A 66 -11.54 13.14 8.15
CA PHE A 66 -12.44 12.47 7.21
C PHE A 66 -12.93 11.14 7.76
N THR A 67 -14.21 10.87 7.53
CA THR A 67 -14.81 9.53 7.67
C THR A 67 -14.40 8.65 6.49
N VAL A 68 -14.56 7.33 6.63
CA VAL A 68 -14.40 6.38 5.52
C VAL A 68 -15.28 6.74 4.32
N ALA A 69 -16.52 7.19 4.57
CA ALA A 69 -17.42 7.60 3.49
C ALA A 69 -16.90 8.81 2.71
N GLN A 70 -16.29 9.79 3.38
CA GLN A 70 -15.71 10.96 2.74
C GLN A 70 -14.45 10.60 1.94
N GLU A 71 -13.59 9.74 2.47
CA GLU A 71 -12.43 9.20 1.76
C GLU A 71 -12.87 8.48 0.48
N HIS A 72 -13.81 7.53 0.59
CA HIS A 72 -14.34 6.79 -0.56
C HIS A 72 -14.97 7.71 -1.62
N ALA A 73 -15.75 8.70 -1.19
CA ALA A 73 -16.38 9.66 -2.10
C ALA A 73 -15.32 10.49 -2.85
N ALA A 74 -14.30 10.97 -2.13
CA ALA A 74 -13.20 11.73 -2.71
C ALA A 74 -12.41 10.90 -3.73
N THR A 75 -12.06 9.66 -3.39
CA THR A 75 -11.39 8.73 -4.31
C THR A 75 -12.23 8.41 -5.54
N ALA A 76 -13.53 8.20 -5.37
CA ALA A 76 -14.43 7.96 -6.49
C ALA A 76 -14.56 9.16 -7.44
N ILE A 77 -14.43 10.40 -6.93
CA ILE A 77 -14.40 11.61 -7.77
C ILE A 77 -13.07 11.69 -8.52
N ASN A 78 -11.94 11.51 -7.83
CA ASN A 78 -10.62 11.48 -8.45
C ASN A 78 -10.54 10.42 -9.56
N ASP A 79 -11.06 9.23 -9.30
CA ASP A 79 -11.10 8.11 -10.26
C ASP A 79 -11.86 8.46 -11.55
N ARG A 80 -13.00 9.16 -11.43
CA ARG A 80 -13.78 9.63 -12.59
C ARG A 80 -13.09 10.77 -13.34
N ALA A 81 -12.44 11.68 -12.62
CA ALA A 81 -11.63 12.73 -13.24
C ALA A 81 -10.46 12.14 -14.05
N ILE A 82 -9.79 11.10 -13.53
CA ILE A 82 -8.79 10.32 -14.28
C ILE A 82 -9.41 9.68 -15.52
N ALA A 83 -10.61 9.10 -15.41
CA ALA A 83 -11.31 8.49 -16.55
C ALA A 83 -11.56 9.51 -17.67
N ALA A 84 -12.09 10.68 -17.31
CA ALA A 84 -12.38 11.77 -18.24
C ALA A 84 -11.09 12.28 -18.92
N LEU A 85 -10.01 12.44 -18.15
CA LEU A 85 -8.70 12.80 -18.68
C LEU A 85 -8.20 11.75 -19.68
N SER A 86 -8.20 10.47 -19.29
CA SER A 86 -7.75 9.34 -20.13
C SER A 86 -8.49 9.28 -21.46
N HIS A 87 -9.81 9.53 -21.47
CA HIS A 87 -10.58 9.57 -22.71
C HIS A 87 -10.17 10.71 -23.66
N ARG A 88 -9.75 11.86 -23.14
CA ARG A 88 -9.29 13.00 -23.96
C ARG A 88 -7.84 12.85 -24.43
N THR A 89 -7.02 12.13 -23.68
CA THR A 89 -5.59 11.98 -23.94
C THR A 89 -5.25 10.66 -24.62
N ARG A 90 -6.25 9.83 -24.92
CA ARG A 90 -6.09 8.52 -25.53
C ARG A 90 -5.41 8.64 -26.90
N THR A 91 -4.11 8.33 -26.92
CA THR A 91 -3.38 8.09 -28.15
C THR A 91 -3.56 6.62 -28.53
N ARG A 92 -3.84 6.35 -29.81
CA ARG A 92 -3.78 4.98 -30.31
C ARG A 92 -2.30 4.71 -30.60
N PRO A 93 -1.65 3.75 -29.93
CA PRO A 93 -0.26 3.47 -30.21
C PRO A 93 -0.12 3.06 -31.69
N GLU A 94 0.89 3.61 -32.37
CA GLU A 94 1.23 3.19 -33.72
C GLU A 94 1.99 1.85 -33.67
N GLY A 95 1.74 0.97 -34.64
CA GLY A 95 2.41 -0.34 -34.72
C GLY A 95 1.94 -1.35 -33.67
N GLN A 96 2.89 -2.17 -33.18
CA GLN A 96 2.66 -3.15 -32.12
C GLN A 96 3.23 -2.62 -30.80
N PRO A 97 2.41 -1.95 -29.97
CA PRO A 97 2.89 -1.40 -28.71
C PRO A 97 3.39 -2.49 -27.75
N ARG A 98 4.44 -2.18 -27.00
CA ARG A 98 4.88 -2.98 -25.85
C ARG A 98 3.73 -3.12 -24.85
N ARG A 99 3.56 -4.31 -24.28
CA ARG A 99 2.41 -4.64 -23.42
C ARG A 99 2.84 -4.75 -21.96
N LEU A 100 2.12 -4.09 -21.07
CA LEU A 100 2.32 -4.17 -19.61
C LEU A 100 1.01 -4.62 -18.96
N ALA A 101 1.08 -5.59 -18.04
CA ALA A 101 -0.04 -5.86 -17.13
C ALA A 101 0.17 -5.10 -15.82
N VAL A 102 -0.85 -4.41 -15.33
CA VAL A 102 -0.81 -3.65 -14.07
C VAL A 102 -1.90 -4.17 -13.16
N ALA A 103 -1.53 -4.62 -11.96
CA ALA A 103 -2.46 -5.24 -11.01
C ALA A 103 -2.13 -4.87 -9.57
N CYS A 104 -3.15 -4.75 -8.72
CA CYS A 104 -2.96 -4.84 -7.29
C CYS A 104 -2.83 -6.31 -6.89
N VAL A 105 -1.93 -6.59 -5.95
CA VAL A 105 -1.72 -7.94 -5.41
C VAL A 105 -2.98 -8.49 -4.73
N ASP A 106 -3.04 -9.80 -4.51
CA ASP A 106 -4.16 -10.41 -3.80
C ASP A 106 -4.32 -9.81 -2.39
N GLY A 107 -5.57 -9.51 -2.03
CA GLY A 107 -6.00 -8.79 -0.84
C GLY A 107 -5.95 -7.26 -0.94
N GLU A 108 -5.26 -6.68 -1.92
CA GLU A 108 -5.02 -5.24 -2.00
C GLU A 108 -6.13 -4.49 -2.75
N TRP A 109 -6.82 -3.59 -2.06
CA TRP A 109 -7.96 -2.82 -2.59
C TRP A 109 -7.60 -1.42 -3.09
N HIS A 110 -6.41 -0.91 -2.76
CA HIS A 110 -5.99 0.45 -3.12
C HIS A 110 -5.58 0.53 -4.59
N ALA A 111 -6.58 0.59 -5.48
CA ALA A 111 -6.39 0.53 -6.93
C ALA A 111 -5.93 1.85 -7.58
N LEU A 112 -6.09 3.00 -6.91
CA LEU A 112 -5.80 4.30 -7.51
C LEU A 112 -4.30 4.47 -7.88
N PRO A 113 -3.31 4.12 -7.03
CA PRO A 113 -1.91 4.18 -7.41
C PRO A 113 -1.60 3.33 -8.65
N ALA A 114 -2.11 2.09 -8.70
CA ALA A 114 -1.97 1.21 -9.86
C ALA A 114 -2.62 1.80 -11.11
N ARG A 115 -3.77 2.47 -10.96
CA ARG A 115 -4.45 3.18 -12.06
C ARG A 115 -3.61 4.34 -12.59
N LEU A 116 -3.02 5.15 -11.72
CA LEU A 116 -2.12 6.24 -12.12
C LEU A 116 -0.92 5.72 -12.90
N VAL A 117 -0.28 4.64 -12.41
CA VAL A 117 0.79 3.95 -13.13
C VAL A 117 0.31 3.51 -14.52
N ALA A 118 -0.86 2.88 -14.61
CA ALA A 118 -1.40 2.44 -15.89
C ALA A 118 -1.62 3.59 -16.89
N GLU A 119 -2.16 4.73 -16.45
CA GLU A 119 -2.34 5.89 -17.32
C GLU A 119 -1.01 6.50 -17.77
N VAL A 120 0.00 6.57 -16.88
CA VAL A 120 1.35 7.05 -17.24
C VAL A 120 1.97 6.18 -18.32
N PHE A 121 1.91 4.85 -18.18
CA PHE A 121 2.43 3.94 -19.19
C PHE A 121 1.68 4.07 -20.53
N ARG A 122 0.35 4.28 -20.51
CA ARG A 122 -0.44 4.54 -21.74
C ARG A 122 0.00 5.83 -22.43
N LEU A 123 0.20 6.92 -21.67
CA LEU A 123 0.71 8.18 -22.21
C LEU A 123 2.09 8.01 -22.86
N ARG A 124 2.88 7.05 -22.38
CA ARG A 124 4.19 6.68 -22.95
C ARG A 124 4.11 5.57 -24.00
N GLY A 125 2.94 5.34 -24.60
CA GLY A 125 2.76 4.49 -25.77
C GLY A 125 2.63 2.99 -25.50
N TRP A 126 2.50 2.58 -24.23
CA TRP A 126 2.30 1.17 -23.88
C TRP A 126 0.85 0.73 -24.05
N HIS A 127 0.68 -0.54 -24.43
CA HIS A 127 -0.58 -1.24 -24.28
C HIS A 127 -0.71 -1.75 -22.85
N VAL A 128 -1.52 -1.09 -22.03
CA VAL A 128 -1.65 -1.44 -20.61
C VAL A 128 -2.93 -2.23 -20.32
N ASP A 129 -2.76 -3.47 -19.91
CA ASP A 129 -3.80 -4.30 -19.31
C ASP A 129 -3.92 -3.93 -17.82
N TYR A 130 -4.78 -2.96 -17.49
CA TYR A 130 -5.07 -2.61 -16.10
C TYR A 130 -6.12 -3.58 -15.54
N LEU A 131 -5.69 -4.42 -14.60
CA LEU A 131 -6.50 -5.51 -14.04
C LEU A 131 -7.25 -5.12 -12.76
N GLY A 132 -6.96 -3.95 -12.21
CA GLY A 132 -7.66 -3.40 -11.06
C GLY A 132 -7.16 -3.93 -9.71
N ALA A 133 -8.06 -3.85 -8.73
CA ALA A 133 -7.83 -4.22 -7.34
C ALA A 133 -7.90 -5.74 -7.13
N GLN A 134 -7.23 -6.22 -6.09
CA GLN A 134 -7.41 -7.54 -5.49
C GLN A 134 -7.34 -8.70 -6.49
N VAL A 135 -6.32 -8.71 -7.36
CA VAL A 135 -6.20 -9.70 -8.44
C VAL A 135 -5.60 -11.00 -7.88
N PRO A 136 -6.36 -12.12 -7.84
CA PRO A 136 -5.81 -13.39 -7.35
C PRO A 136 -4.67 -13.89 -8.25
N THR A 137 -3.57 -14.34 -7.65
CA THR A 137 -2.34 -14.70 -8.38
C THR A 137 -2.60 -15.68 -9.52
N HIS A 138 -3.39 -16.73 -9.29
CA HIS A 138 -3.68 -17.73 -10.33
C HIS A 138 -4.44 -17.16 -11.56
N HIS A 139 -5.28 -16.14 -11.36
CA HIS A 139 -5.94 -15.43 -12.46
C HIS A 139 -4.98 -14.50 -13.20
N LEU A 140 -4.05 -13.86 -12.48
CA LEU A 140 -2.97 -13.09 -13.08
C LEU A 140 -2.07 -13.97 -13.97
N ILE A 141 -1.65 -15.14 -13.49
CA ILE A 141 -0.88 -16.11 -14.29
C ILE A 141 -1.64 -16.53 -15.55
N SER A 142 -2.94 -16.81 -15.41
CA SER A 142 -3.79 -17.13 -16.56
C SER A 142 -3.88 -15.98 -17.57
N HIS A 143 -3.86 -14.72 -17.12
CA HIS A 143 -3.82 -13.55 -17.98
C HIS A 143 -2.50 -13.45 -18.73
N ILE A 144 -1.37 -13.61 -18.03
CA ILE A 144 -0.02 -13.55 -18.61
C ILE A 144 0.13 -14.56 -19.74
N HIS A 145 -0.31 -15.81 -19.56
CA HIS A 145 -0.26 -16.82 -20.61
C HIS A 145 -1.14 -16.49 -21.83
N ARG A 146 -2.24 -15.75 -21.65
CA ARG A 146 -3.14 -15.38 -22.75
C ARG A 146 -2.66 -14.16 -23.53
N THR A 147 -2.09 -13.16 -22.85
CA THR A 147 -1.81 -11.85 -23.46
C THR A 147 -0.34 -11.61 -23.73
N GLY A 148 0.55 -12.39 -23.12
CA GLY A 148 2.00 -12.29 -23.29
C GLY A 148 2.54 -10.89 -22.99
N PRO A 149 2.26 -10.30 -21.81
CA PRO A 149 2.81 -9.00 -21.46
C PRO A 149 4.34 -9.08 -21.35
N GLU A 150 5.02 -8.00 -21.73
CA GLU A 150 6.48 -7.90 -21.63
C GLU A 150 6.95 -7.84 -20.18
N ALA A 151 6.14 -7.25 -19.31
CA ALA A 151 6.36 -7.20 -17.87
C ALA A 151 5.02 -7.12 -17.11
N VAL A 152 5.08 -7.36 -15.80
CA VAL A 152 3.96 -7.13 -14.87
C VAL A 152 4.36 -6.08 -13.85
N ALA A 153 3.52 -5.07 -13.65
CA ALA A 153 3.64 -4.12 -12.55
C ALA A 153 2.65 -4.48 -11.43
N LEU A 154 3.18 -4.87 -10.27
CA LEU A 154 2.38 -5.16 -9.08
C LEU A 154 2.38 -3.96 -8.14
N SER A 155 1.19 -3.62 -7.65
CA SER A 155 1.00 -2.54 -6.67
C SER A 155 0.54 -3.09 -5.33
N SER A 156 1.13 -2.56 -4.25
CA SER A 156 0.68 -2.78 -2.88
C SER A 156 0.90 -1.53 -2.02
N SER A 157 -0.14 -1.13 -1.29
CA SER A 157 -0.13 0.00 -0.36
C SER A 157 -0.03 -0.45 1.09
N ILE A 158 -0.64 -1.59 1.46
CA ILE A 158 -0.58 -2.08 2.85
C ILE A 158 0.46 -3.20 2.98
N ALA A 159 1.43 -3.00 3.88
CA ALA A 159 2.54 -3.93 4.11
C ALA A 159 2.10 -5.36 4.46
N THR A 160 0.91 -5.54 5.07
CA THR A 160 0.35 -6.86 5.36
C THR A 160 0.08 -7.72 4.13
N HIS A 161 0.05 -7.14 2.93
CA HIS A 161 -0.06 -7.86 1.67
C HIS A 161 1.29 -8.31 1.10
N LEU A 162 2.42 -7.95 1.71
CA LEU A 162 3.75 -8.35 1.22
C LEU A 162 3.95 -9.87 1.08
N PRO A 163 3.42 -10.75 1.96
CA PRO A 163 3.46 -12.19 1.72
C PRO A 163 2.70 -12.63 0.46
N ALA A 164 1.55 -12.01 0.18
CA ALA A 164 0.80 -12.26 -1.05
C ALA A 164 1.52 -11.68 -2.27
N ALA A 165 2.16 -10.51 -2.12
CA ALA A 165 3.01 -9.91 -3.14
C ALA A 165 4.18 -10.82 -3.49
N HIS A 166 4.87 -11.40 -2.50
CA HIS A 166 5.96 -12.35 -2.72
C HIS A 166 5.50 -13.59 -3.50
N ALA A 167 4.34 -14.16 -3.13
CA ALA A 167 3.75 -15.26 -3.87
C ALA A 167 3.38 -14.87 -5.32
N ALA A 168 2.96 -13.62 -5.56
CA ALA A 168 2.68 -13.12 -6.89
C ALA A 168 3.98 -12.88 -7.69
N ILE A 169 5.02 -12.28 -7.09
CA ILE A 169 6.32 -12.05 -7.72
C ILE A 169 6.91 -13.37 -8.22
N THR A 170 7.07 -14.34 -7.31
CA THR A 170 7.61 -15.68 -7.61
C THR A 170 6.81 -16.40 -8.70
N ALA A 171 5.48 -16.36 -8.63
CA ALA A 171 4.61 -17.01 -9.61
C ALA A 171 4.71 -16.37 -11.00
N VAL A 172 4.79 -15.04 -11.09
CA VAL A 172 4.93 -14.34 -12.38
C VAL A 172 6.32 -14.59 -12.97
N GLN A 173 7.37 -14.55 -12.15
CA GLN A 173 8.72 -14.86 -12.61
C GLN A 173 8.83 -16.30 -13.13
N ALA A 174 8.11 -17.25 -12.54
CA ALA A 174 8.05 -18.62 -13.02
C ALA A 174 7.42 -18.77 -14.42
N THR A 175 6.67 -17.78 -14.92
CA THR A 175 6.21 -17.76 -16.33
C THR A 175 7.26 -17.22 -17.30
N GLY A 176 8.43 -16.79 -16.80
CA GLY A 176 9.47 -16.11 -17.55
C GLY A 176 9.17 -14.64 -17.81
N THR A 177 8.17 -14.06 -17.14
CA THR A 177 7.79 -12.65 -17.27
C THR A 177 8.39 -11.84 -16.13
N PRO A 178 9.14 -10.76 -16.40
CA PRO A 178 9.71 -9.91 -15.36
C PRO A 178 8.64 -9.13 -14.59
N VAL A 179 8.91 -8.91 -13.30
CA VAL A 179 8.03 -8.23 -12.36
C VAL A 179 8.68 -6.95 -11.88
N MET A 180 7.97 -5.85 -12.09
CA MET A 180 8.23 -4.62 -11.35
C MET A 180 7.20 -4.44 -10.23
N VAL A 181 7.63 -3.84 -9.12
CA VAL A 181 6.76 -3.58 -7.98
C VAL A 181 6.84 -2.12 -7.53
N GLY A 182 5.75 -1.65 -6.92
CA GLY A 182 5.68 -0.32 -6.35
C GLY A 182 4.51 -0.17 -5.38
N GLY A 183 4.41 1.03 -4.79
CA GLY A 183 3.47 1.33 -3.71
C GLY A 183 4.11 1.26 -2.33
N ALA A 184 3.48 1.93 -1.37
CA ALA A 184 4.04 2.21 -0.05
C ALA A 184 4.36 0.95 0.77
N ALA A 185 3.71 -0.19 0.49
CA ALA A 185 3.99 -1.44 1.16
C ALA A 185 5.45 -1.87 1.03
N PHE A 186 6.11 -1.58 -0.09
CA PHE A 186 7.49 -2.02 -0.36
C PHE A 186 8.58 -1.19 0.35
N GLY A 187 8.19 -0.17 1.11
CA GLY A 187 9.07 0.71 1.87
C GLY A 187 9.65 1.85 1.02
N ASP A 188 10.08 2.91 1.70
CA ASP A 188 10.51 4.18 1.08
C ASP A 188 11.68 4.06 0.10
N ARG A 189 12.48 3.00 0.24
CA ARG A 189 13.65 2.72 -0.61
C ARG A 189 13.54 1.39 -1.35
N GLY A 190 12.35 0.78 -1.35
CA GLY A 190 12.15 -0.53 -1.99
C GLY A 190 12.83 -1.68 -1.27
N GLN A 191 13.21 -1.51 0.00
CA GLN A 191 13.96 -2.53 0.75
C GLN A 191 13.21 -3.86 0.86
N TYR A 192 11.88 -3.83 0.85
CA TYR A 192 11.09 -5.07 0.84
C TYR A 192 10.92 -5.62 -0.58
N ALA A 193 10.98 -4.79 -1.61
CA ALA A 193 10.97 -5.28 -2.99
C ALA A 193 12.24 -6.09 -3.32
N GLU A 194 13.40 -5.57 -2.90
CA GLU A 194 14.69 -6.27 -3.03
C GLU A 194 14.70 -7.58 -2.24
N LEU A 195 14.21 -7.54 -1.00
CA LEU A 195 14.11 -8.73 -0.14
C LEU A 195 13.20 -9.82 -0.72
N LEU A 196 12.15 -9.44 -1.47
CA LEU A 196 11.19 -10.35 -2.09
C LEU A 196 11.55 -10.73 -3.53
N GLY A 197 12.76 -10.41 -3.99
CA GLY A 197 13.26 -10.86 -5.29
C GLY A 197 12.61 -10.20 -6.51
N ALA A 198 11.99 -9.01 -6.37
CA ALA A 198 11.42 -8.30 -7.52
C ALA A 198 12.51 -7.88 -8.52
N ASP A 199 12.24 -8.01 -9.83
CA ASP A 199 13.21 -7.64 -10.88
C ASP A 199 13.44 -6.11 -10.94
N LEU A 200 12.45 -5.33 -10.52
CA LEU A 200 12.54 -3.88 -10.43
C LEU A 200 11.62 -3.32 -9.34
N TRP A 201 12.13 -2.38 -8.54
CA TRP A 201 11.30 -1.47 -7.76
C TRP A 201 11.33 -0.06 -8.34
N ALA A 202 10.20 0.62 -8.30
CA ALA A 202 10.09 2.04 -8.64
C ALA A 202 9.34 2.82 -7.55
N PRO A 203 9.86 3.99 -7.12
CA PRO A 203 9.22 4.83 -6.11
C PRO A 203 7.95 5.52 -6.62
N ASP A 204 7.84 5.75 -7.93
CA ASP A 204 6.75 6.48 -8.54
C ASP A 204 6.53 6.06 -10.01
N ALA A 205 5.41 6.50 -10.58
CA ALA A 205 5.00 6.16 -11.94
C ALA A 205 5.93 6.71 -13.04
N ARG A 206 6.54 7.91 -12.84
CA ARG A 206 7.47 8.49 -13.84
C ARG A 206 8.75 7.67 -13.89
N THR A 207 9.30 7.33 -12.72
CA THR A 207 10.49 6.51 -12.57
C THR A 207 10.26 5.10 -13.11
N ALA A 208 9.11 4.50 -12.78
CA ALA A 208 8.68 3.20 -13.31
C ALA A 208 8.70 3.17 -14.84
N ALA A 209 8.03 4.14 -15.46
CA ALA A 209 7.91 4.19 -16.91
C ALA A 209 9.20 4.63 -17.61
N ALA A 210 10.06 5.43 -16.96
CA ALA A 210 11.37 5.80 -17.50
C ALA A 210 12.29 4.58 -17.58
N ARG A 211 12.43 3.84 -16.47
CA ARG A 211 13.29 2.65 -16.41
C ARG A 211 12.91 1.60 -17.44
N LEU A 212 11.62 1.29 -17.55
CA LEU A 212 11.16 0.27 -18.50
C LEU A 212 11.23 0.74 -19.97
N HIS A 213 11.21 2.06 -20.21
CA HIS A 213 11.40 2.61 -21.55
C HIS A 213 12.87 2.53 -21.99
N GLU A 214 13.80 2.84 -21.09
CA GLU A 214 15.25 2.84 -21.35
C GLU A 214 15.79 1.43 -21.63
N GLU A 215 15.43 0.45 -20.81
CA GLU A 215 15.92 -0.92 -20.94
C GLU A 215 14.80 -1.94 -20.63
N PRO A 216 14.61 -2.97 -21.49
CA PRO A 216 13.78 -4.10 -21.13
C PRO A 216 14.33 -4.81 -19.89
N LEU A 217 13.45 -5.23 -18.98
CA LEU A 217 13.89 -6.00 -17.82
C LEU A 217 14.50 -7.34 -18.27
N PRO A 218 15.57 -7.80 -17.60
CA PRO A 218 16.13 -9.11 -17.87
C PRO A 218 15.07 -10.18 -17.62
N ARG A 219 15.16 -11.30 -18.35
CA ARG A 219 14.31 -12.44 -18.05
C ARG A 219 14.62 -12.93 -16.64
N PRO A 220 13.59 -13.22 -15.82
CA PRO A 220 13.80 -13.75 -14.49
C PRO A 220 14.67 -15.00 -14.50
N ALA A 221 15.42 -15.19 -13.41
CA ALA A 221 16.16 -16.41 -13.16
C ALA A 221 15.22 -17.62 -13.02
N SER A 222 15.80 -18.81 -12.86
CA SER A 222 15.04 -20.06 -12.70
C SER A 222 13.94 -19.94 -11.63
N PRO A 223 12.82 -20.67 -11.78
CA PRO A 223 11.76 -20.70 -10.78
C PRO A 223 12.32 -21.01 -9.38
N HIS A 224 11.86 -20.25 -8.40
CA HIS A 224 12.25 -20.36 -6.99
C HIS A 224 10.99 -20.29 -6.11
N GLN A 225 11.14 -20.70 -4.85
CA GLN A 225 10.08 -20.67 -3.84
C GLN A 225 10.35 -19.58 -2.82
N PRO A 226 9.32 -19.05 -2.13
CA PRO A 226 9.50 -18.03 -1.10
C PRO A 226 10.50 -18.37 0.02
N VAL A 227 10.72 -19.65 0.30
CA VAL A 227 11.72 -20.10 1.30
C VAL A 227 13.15 -19.99 0.80
N ASP A 228 13.36 -19.97 -0.52
CA ASP A 228 14.68 -19.76 -1.13
C ASP A 228 15.14 -18.32 -0.91
N ASP A 229 14.22 -17.34 -0.98
CA ASP A 229 14.50 -15.93 -0.70
C ASP A 229 14.52 -15.62 0.81
N LEU A 230 13.69 -16.34 1.58
CA LEU A 230 13.50 -16.12 3.02
C LEU A 230 13.71 -17.43 3.82
N PRO A 231 14.96 -17.88 4.04
CA PRO A 231 15.24 -19.18 4.67
C PRO A 231 14.68 -19.34 6.09
N HIS A 232 14.52 -18.23 6.83
CA HIS A 232 13.94 -18.25 8.18
C HIS A 232 12.49 -18.71 8.21
N LEU A 233 11.75 -18.69 7.09
CA LEU A 233 10.40 -19.23 7.04
C LEU A 233 10.32 -20.72 7.40
N SER A 234 11.45 -21.43 7.39
CA SER A 234 11.58 -22.83 7.82
C SER A 234 11.34 -23.05 9.32
N ASP A 235 11.46 -22.02 10.17
CA ASP A 235 11.20 -22.12 11.61
C ASP A 235 9.71 -22.24 11.98
N GLN A 236 8.83 -22.03 10.99
CA GLN A 236 7.38 -22.08 11.09
C GLN A 236 6.73 -21.04 12.02
N GLU A 237 7.47 -20.09 12.63
CA GLU A 237 6.89 -19.07 13.51
C GLU A 237 5.83 -18.24 12.77
N TYR A 238 6.18 -17.75 11.57
CA TYR A 238 5.24 -17.05 10.68
C TYR A 238 3.98 -17.88 10.41
N THR A 239 4.16 -19.16 10.05
CA THR A 239 3.07 -20.06 9.68
C THR A 239 2.12 -20.30 10.86
N LEU A 240 2.68 -20.52 12.05
CA LEU A 240 1.91 -20.81 13.25
C LEU A 240 1.18 -19.56 13.76
N VAL A 241 1.82 -18.39 13.80
CA VAL A 241 1.17 -17.12 14.16
C VAL A 241 0.03 -16.79 13.19
N THR A 242 0.27 -16.94 11.88
CA THR A 242 -0.75 -16.68 10.86
C THR A 242 -1.96 -17.61 11.00
N ARG A 243 -1.73 -18.92 11.19
CA ARG A 243 -2.81 -19.92 11.34
C ARG A 243 -3.61 -19.75 12.63
N THR A 244 -2.96 -19.32 13.71
CA THR A 244 -3.59 -19.16 15.03
C THR A 244 -4.16 -17.76 15.29
N ARG A 245 -4.01 -16.81 14.35
CA ARG A 245 -4.50 -15.42 14.48
C ARG A 245 -5.91 -15.29 15.07
N PRO A 246 -6.96 -16.01 14.59
CA PRO A 246 -8.29 -15.89 15.18
C PRO A 246 -8.35 -16.32 16.64
N ALA A 247 -7.54 -17.32 17.04
CA ALA A 247 -7.44 -17.76 18.42
C ALA A 247 -6.67 -16.73 19.28
N LEU A 248 -5.55 -16.21 18.77
CA LEU A 248 -4.78 -15.16 19.44
C LEU A 248 -5.64 -13.92 19.74
N VAL A 249 -6.41 -13.43 18.76
CA VAL A 249 -7.32 -12.29 18.96
C VAL A 249 -8.32 -12.58 20.09
N ARG A 250 -8.95 -13.76 20.09
CA ARG A 250 -9.90 -14.13 21.16
C ARG A 250 -9.24 -14.19 22.54
N THR A 251 -8.07 -14.80 22.64
CA THR A 251 -7.36 -14.91 23.92
C THR A 251 -6.93 -13.55 24.45
N VAL A 252 -6.39 -12.69 23.58
CA VAL A 252 -6.02 -11.31 23.97
C VAL A 252 -7.25 -10.51 24.38
N MET A 253 -8.36 -10.59 23.65
CA MET A 253 -9.61 -9.90 24.03
C MET A 253 -10.12 -10.34 25.41
N ALA A 254 -10.08 -11.65 25.70
CA ALA A 254 -10.45 -12.18 27.01
C ALA A 254 -9.51 -11.66 28.11
N GLY A 255 -8.19 -11.70 27.88
CA GLY A 255 -7.20 -11.21 28.84
C GLY A 255 -7.27 -9.70 29.08
N LEU A 256 -7.61 -8.91 28.06
CA LEU A 256 -7.79 -7.46 28.21
C LEU A 256 -9.01 -7.12 29.07
N ALA A 257 -10.11 -7.86 28.95
CA ALA A 257 -11.30 -7.66 29.79
C ALA A 257 -11.02 -7.92 31.29
N GLU A 258 -10.01 -8.74 31.60
CA GLU A 258 -9.54 -8.98 32.96
C GLU A 258 -8.56 -7.91 33.45
N ARG A 259 -7.60 -7.51 32.60
CA ARG A 259 -6.51 -6.58 32.95
C ARG A 259 -6.88 -5.10 32.83
N PHE A 260 -7.91 -4.78 32.06
CA PHE A 260 -8.41 -3.42 31.84
C PHE A 260 -9.89 -3.34 32.21
N PRO A 261 -10.23 -3.18 33.51
CA PRO A 261 -11.60 -3.16 33.99
C PRO A 261 -12.56 -2.21 33.24
N PRO A 262 -12.15 -1.02 32.74
CA PRO A 262 -13.03 -0.16 31.94
C PRO A 262 -13.56 -0.81 30.66
N MET A 263 -12.90 -1.87 30.16
CA MET A 263 -13.34 -2.61 28.99
C MET A 263 -14.66 -3.37 29.22
N ARG A 264 -15.04 -3.61 30.48
CA ARG A 264 -16.31 -4.26 30.83
C ARG A 264 -17.53 -3.42 30.46
N ASP A 265 -17.36 -2.10 30.42
CA ASP A 265 -18.41 -1.15 30.08
C ASP A 265 -18.40 -0.78 28.58
N TYR A 266 -17.59 -1.45 27.77
CA TYR A 266 -17.56 -1.20 26.33
C TYR A 266 -18.89 -1.60 25.69
N SER A 267 -19.38 -0.71 24.82
CA SER A 267 -20.41 -1.08 23.86
C SER A 267 -19.92 -2.18 22.92
N ARG A 268 -20.86 -2.90 22.31
CA ARG A 268 -20.53 -3.90 21.28
C ARG A 268 -19.64 -3.33 20.17
N ALA A 269 -19.93 -2.11 19.71
CA ALA A 269 -19.13 -1.46 18.68
C ALA A 269 -17.69 -1.14 19.13
N GLN A 270 -17.48 -0.79 20.40
CA GLN A 270 -16.12 -0.61 20.93
C GLN A 270 -15.39 -1.93 21.03
N HIS A 271 -16.07 -2.98 21.49
CA HIS A 271 -15.50 -4.32 21.57
C HIS A 271 -15.09 -4.85 20.18
N ASP A 272 -15.96 -4.69 19.17
CA ASP A 272 -15.68 -5.11 17.79
C ASP A 272 -14.47 -4.34 17.21
N ARG A 273 -14.39 -3.02 17.44
CA ARG A 273 -13.22 -2.21 17.02
C ARG A 273 -11.92 -2.63 17.72
N THR A 274 -11.95 -2.90 19.03
CA THR A 274 -10.76 -3.37 19.74
C THR A 274 -10.30 -4.73 19.22
N ALA A 275 -11.24 -5.62 18.88
CA ALA A 275 -10.90 -6.90 18.26
C ALA A 275 -10.28 -6.72 16.87
N GLU A 276 -10.78 -5.77 16.06
CA GLU A 276 -10.19 -5.39 14.78
C GLU A 276 -8.77 -4.84 14.95
N ASP A 277 -8.55 -3.94 15.90
CA ASP A 277 -7.21 -3.39 16.19
C ASP A 277 -6.22 -4.49 16.58
N ILE A 278 -6.62 -5.45 17.43
CA ILE A 278 -5.77 -6.59 17.78
C ILE A 278 -5.53 -7.50 16.57
N ALA A 279 -6.55 -7.72 15.73
CA ALA A 279 -6.38 -8.49 14.51
C ALA A 279 -5.34 -7.84 13.57
N HIS A 280 -5.34 -6.51 13.45
CA HIS A 280 -4.32 -5.77 12.73
C HIS A 280 -2.93 -5.93 13.36
N ILE A 281 -2.81 -5.79 14.69
CA ILE A 281 -1.54 -6.02 15.40
C ILE A 281 -0.98 -7.40 15.10
N VAL A 282 -1.79 -8.46 15.22
CA VAL A 282 -1.33 -9.83 14.94
C VAL A 282 -0.97 -10.01 13.46
N HIS A 283 -1.68 -9.35 12.54
CA HIS A 283 -1.35 -9.41 11.11
C HIS A 283 -0.01 -8.73 10.82
N PHE A 284 0.24 -7.54 11.36
CA PHE A 284 1.52 -6.84 11.20
C PHE A 284 2.67 -7.59 11.87
N LEU A 285 2.45 -8.22 13.03
CA LEU A 285 3.42 -9.11 13.66
C LEU A 285 3.77 -10.30 12.74
N ALA A 286 2.76 -10.98 12.18
CA ALA A 286 2.98 -12.06 11.23
C ALA A 286 3.76 -11.57 9.98
N THR A 287 3.45 -10.39 9.48
CA THR A 287 4.15 -9.80 8.32
C THR A 287 5.60 -9.48 8.64
N ALA A 288 5.87 -8.93 9.83
CA ALA A 288 7.23 -8.69 10.29
C ALA A 288 8.03 -10.00 10.46
N LEU A 289 7.40 -11.06 10.97
CA LEU A 289 7.99 -12.41 11.02
C LEU A 289 8.28 -12.97 9.64
N TYR A 290 7.39 -12.73 8.67
CA TYR A 290 7.57 -13.14 7.29
C TYR A 290 8.83 -12.52 6.68
N LEU A 291 9.05 -11.22 6.89
CA LEU A 291 10.18 -10.49 6.33
C LEU A 291 11.45 -10.52 7.22
N ASP A 292 11.33 -11.02 8.45
CA ASP A 292 12.33 -10.85 9.52
C ASP A 292 12.69 -9.38 9.82
N ARG A 293 11.66 -8.53 9.90
CA ARG A 293 11.81 -7.07 10.00
C ARG A 293 11.04 -6.49 11.17
N THR A 294 11.69 -6.39 12.33
CA THR A 294 11.09 -5.77 13.54
C THR A 294 10.67 -4.32 13.28
N ASP A 295 11.42 -3.57 12.48
CA ASP A 295 11.15 -2.16 12.16
C ASP A 295 9.79 -1.95 11.47
N LEU A 296 9.31 -2.95 10.72
CA LEU A 296 7.96 -2.94 10.16
C LEU A 296 6.91 -2.97 11.27
N PHE A 297 7.10 -3.85 12.27
CA PHE A 297 6.16 -3.99 13.38
C PHE A 297 6.19 -2.79 14.34
N THR A 298 7.39 -2.30 14.68
CA THR A 298 7.54 -1.11 15.54
C THR A 298 6.98 0.14 14.86
N GLY A 299 7.23 0.30 13.55
CA GLY A 299 6.68 1.40 12.74
C GLY A 299 5.16 1.39 12.72
N PHE A 300 4.54 0.23 12.51
CA PHE A 300 3.08 0.07 12.58
C PHE A 300 2.52 0.43 13.97
N LEU A 301 3.15 -0.03 15.04
CA LEU A 301 2.70 0.27 16.40
C LEU A 301 2.86 1.76 16.75
N ALA A 302 3.96 2.40 16.33
CA ALA A 302 4.15 3.84 16.49
C ALA A 302 3.10 4.65 15.71
N TRP A 303 2.75 4.21 14.49
CA TRP A 303 1.65 4.81 13.72
C TRP A 303 0.30 4.61 14.41
N THR A 304 0.01 3.40 14.88
CA THR A 304 -1.23 3.08 15.62
C THR A 304 -1.35 3.93 16.88
N ALA A 305 -0.26 4.09 17.63
CA ALA A 305 -0.20 4.97 18.80
C ALA A 305 -0.53 6.44 18.47
N ARG A 306 -0.05 6.97 17.34
CA ARG A 306 -0.40 8.32 16.88
C ARG A 306 -1.88 8.45 16.53
N ILE A 307 -2.46 7.45 15.87
CA ILE A 307 -3.90 7.42 15.54
C ILE A 307 -4.75 7.38 16.80
N LEU A 308 -4.40 6.50 17.74
CA LEU A 308 -5.08 6.39 19.03
C LEU A 308 -4.98 7.71 19.80
N ALA A 309 -3.81 8.36 19.82
CA ALA A 309 -3.62 9.65 20.47
C ALA A 309 -4.50 10.75 19.86
N ALA A 310 -4.63 10.80 18.53
CA ALA A 310 -5.54 11.71 17.83
C ALA A 310 -7.01 11.48 18.19
N ARG A 311 -7.35 10.28 18.69
CA ARG A 311 -8.68 9.88 19.18
C ARG A 311 -8.81 9.95 20.71
N GLY A 312 -7.82 10.53 21.41
CA GLY A 312 -7.83 10.67 22.87
C GLY A 312 -7.47 9.40 23.65
N VAL A 313 -6.93 8.39 22.98
CA VAL A 313 -6.50 7.13 23.60
C VAL A 313 -4.96 7.13 23.75
N PRO A 314 -4.40 6.99 24.97
CA PRO A 314 -2.95 7.04 25.18
C PRO A 314 -2.20 5.89 24.49
N ALA A 315 -0.99 6.16 23.98
CA ALA A 315 -0.14 5.16 23.32
C ALA A 315 0.15 3.91 24.17
N HIS A 316 0.32 4.09 25.49
CA HIS A 316 0.57 2.98 26.42
C HIS A 316 -0.61 1.99 26.55
N SER A 317 -1.79 2.33 26.01
CA SER A 317 -2.94 1.41 25.96
C SER A 317 -2.70 0.15 25.11
N LEU A 318 -1.69 0.17 24.24
CA LEU A 318 -1.31 -0.99 23.42
C LEU A 318 -0.51 -2.04 24.22
N VAL A 319 0.21 -1.62 25.28
CA VAL A 319 1.14 -2.48 26.03
C VAL A 319 0.47 -3.72 26.63
N PRO A 320 -0.72 -3.63 27.29
CA PRO A 320 -1.38 -4.82 27.82
C PRO A 320 -1.71 -5.89 26.77
N ALA A 321 -2.04 -5.47 25.54
CA ALA A 321 -2.30 -6.40 24.44
C ALA A 321 -1.01 -7.08 23.97
N LEU A 322 0.10 -6.34 23.91
CA LEU A 322 1.42 -6.86 23.58
C LEU A 322 1.92 -7.86 24.65
N ASP A 323 1.73 -7.57 25.93
CA ASP A 323 2.07 -8.49 27.03
C ASP A 323 1.29 -9.81 26.95
N LEU A 324 0.00 -9.74 26.59
CA LEU A 324 -0.83 -10.93 26.39
C LEU A 324 -0.35 -11.74 25.19
N LEU A 325 -0.07 -11.09 24.05
CA LEU A 325 0.49 -11.76 22.87
C LEU A 325 1.84 -12.42 23.19
N ARG A 326 2.72 -11.72 23.90
CA ARG A 326 4.01 -12.25 24.34
C ARG A 326 3.86 -13.52 25.19
N ALA A 327 2.90 -13.52 26.11
CA ALA A 327 2.63 -14.66 26.99
C ALA A 327 2.10 -15.88 26.21
N GLU A 328 1.17 -15.64 25.27
CA GLU A 328 0.62 -16.69 24.40
C GLU A 328 1.66 -17.25 23.41
N LEU A 329 2.61 -16.42 22.99
CA LEU A 329 3.60 -16.75 21.97
C LEU A 329 4.99 -17.04 22.58
N LYS A 330 5.07 -17.36 23.88
CA LYS A 330 6.32 -17.53 24.64
C LYS A 330 7.30 -18.56 24.06
N ASP A 331 6.80 -19.55 23.34
CA ASP A 331 7.59 -20.63 22.75
C ASP A 331 8.17 -20.25 21.36
N PHE A 332 7.91 -19.02 20.90
CA PHE A 332 8.36 -18.48 19.62
C PHE A 332 9.41 -17.38 19.84
N PRO A 333 10.72 -17.70 19.80
CA PRO A 333 11.78 -16.77 20.19
C PRO A 333 11.93 -15.55 19.27
N ARG A 334 11.65 -15.64 17.95
CA ARG A 334 11.67 -14.43 17.09
C ARG A 334 10.46 -13.55 17.37
N THR A 335 9.30 -14.17 17.53
CA THR A 335 8.04 -13.49 17.84
C THR A 335 8.13 -12.71 19.14
N THR A 336 8.57 -13.35 20.23
CA THR A 336 8.75 -12.70 21.53
C THR A 336 9.76 -11.56 21.48
N ARG A 337 10.91 -11.74 20.79
CA ARG A 337 11.89 -10.68 20.58
C ARG A 337 11.30 -9.46 19.85
N MET A 338 10.52 -9.69 18.80
CA MET A 338 9.87 -8.61 18.05
C MET A 338 8.85 -7.85 18.93
N ILE A 339 8.07 -8.57 19.74
CA ILE A 339 7.12 -7.96 20.68
C ILE A 339 7.86 -7.15 21.76
N ASP A 340 8.96 -7.68 22.31
CA ASP A 340 9.76 -7.01 23.34
C ASP A 340 10.35 -5.70 22.79
N GLN A 341 11.01 -5.75 21.62
CA GLN A 341 11.57 -4.57 20.96
C GLN A 341 10.51 -3.51 20.63
N ALA A 342 9.31 -3.94 20.21
CA ALA A 342 8.22 -3.02 19.92
C ALA A 342 7.63 -2.38 21.18
N THR A 343 7.55 -3.13 22.27
CA THR A 343 7.08 -2.64 23.58
C THR A 343 8.06 -1.62 24.17
N ASP A 344 9.37 -1.88 24.07
CA ASP A 344 10.42 -0.94 24.48
C ASP A 344 10.36 0.36 23.67
N HIS A 345 10.08 0.27 22.36
CA HIS A 345 9.92 1.44 21.50
C HIS A 345 8.70 2.29 21.89
N LEU A 346 7.57 1.66 22.20
CA LEU A 346 6.34 2.36 22.62
C LEU A 346 6.48 3.04 24.00
N THR A 347 7.30 2.48 24.89
CA THR A 347 7.48 2.98 26.27
C THR A 347 8.67 3.94 26.43
N GLY A 348 9.47 4.14 25.38
CA GLY A 348 10.59 5.10 25.37
C GLY A 348 11.91 4.56 25.94
N ALA A 349 12.10 3.24 25.98
CA ALA A 349 13.27 2.59 26.58
C ALA A 349 14.44 2.30 25.60
N GLY A 350 14.44 2.82 24.36
CA GLY A 350 15.50 2.57 23.36
C GLY A 350 16.02 3.83 22.64
N PRO A 351 17.26 3.85 22.12
CA PRO A 351 17.93 5.06 21.64
C PRO A 351 17.20 5.65 20.43
N VAL A 352 16.88 6.95 20.52
CA VAL A 352 16.28 7.74 19.45
C VAL A 352 17.27 7.84 18.29
N HIS A 353 17.15 6.94 17.31
CA HIS A 353 17.60 7.26 15.96
C HIS A 353 16.52 8.14 15.33
N ARG A 354 16.83 9.43 15.17
CA ARG A 354 16.04 10.33 14.32
C ARG A 354 16.10 9.78 12.90
N THR A 355 15.07 9.04 12.50
CA THR A 355 14.74 8.86 11.08
C THR A 355 13.58 9.77 10.74
N ASP A 356 13.80 10.45 9.63
CA ASP A 356 13.05 11.54 9.04
C ASP A 356 11.54 11.26 8.94
N THR A 357 10.75 12.28 9.26
CA THR A 357 9.30 12.28 9.25
C THR A 357 8.81 12.34 7.81
N ARG A 358 8.44 11.19 7.24
CA ARG A 358 7.42 11.09 6.19
C ARG A 358 6.76 9.73 6.28
N ASN A 359 5.42 9.75 6.35
CA ASN A 359 4.54 8.65 6.71
C ASN A 359 4.46 7.61 5.57
N PRO A 360 4.40 6.30 5.85
CA PRO A 360 3.97 5.32 4.85
C PRO A 360 2.45 5.49 4.65
N ALA A 361 2.07 6.03 3.49
CA ALA A 361 0.69 6.15 3.00
C ALA A 361 0.63 5.55 1.60
#